data_AF-A0A3B9HJU9-F1
#
_entry.id   AF-A0A3B9HJU9-F1
#
_cell.length_a   1.000
_cell.length_b   1.000
_cell.length_c   1.000
_cell.angle_alpha   90.00
_cell.angle_beta   90.00
_cell.angle_gamma   90.00
#
_symmetry.space_group_name_H-M   'P 1'
#
loop_
_entity.id
_entity.type
_entity.pdbx_description
1 polymer ?
#
loop_
_entity_poly.entity_id
_entity_poly.type
_entity_poly.pdbx_seq_one_letter_code
_entity_poly.pdbx_strand_id
1 'polypeptide(L)' 'GFFMETHPDPDHALSDGPNMIPLDQMRSLLEVLLQIRKASE' A
#
# COMPACT_ATOMS: atom_id res chain seq x y z
N GLY A 1 -3.19 -5.50 12.58
CA GLY A 1 -3.27 -4.27 11.78
C GLY A 1 -2.02 -4.16 10.91
N PHE A 2 -2.03 -3.29 9.91
CA PHE A 2 -0.89 -3.10 8.99
C PHE A 2 -0.37 -1.67 9.08
N PHE A 3 0.94 -1.50 8.89
CA PHE A 3 1.59 -0.23 8.64
C PHE A 3 2.30 -0.33 7.29
N MET A 4 2.10 0.67 6.43
CA MET A 4 2.65 0.70 5.07
C MET A 4 3.01 2.15 4.72
N GLU A 5 4.17 2.33 4.09
CA GLU A 5 4.59 3.61 3.54
C GLU A 5 4.23 3.70 2.06
N THR A 6 4.00 4.92 1.57
CA THR A 6 3.56 5.16 0.20
C THR A 6 4.14 6.45 -0.34
N HIS A 7 4.31 6.53 -1.66
CA HIS A 7 4.80 7.73 -2.34
C HIS A 7 4.10 7.90 -3.68
N PRO A 8 3.85 9.14 -4.15
CA PRO A 8 3.36 9.39 -5.50
C PRO A 8 4.29 8.87 -6.60
N ASP A 9 5.60 8.82 -6.31
CA ASP A 9 6.66 8.39 -7.24
C ASP A 9 7.79 7.69 -6.46
N PRO A 10 7.67 6.39 -6.16
CA PRO A 10 8.63 5.69 -5.32
C PRO A 10 10.07 5.71 -5.85
N ASP A 11 10.27 5.79 -7.17
CA ASP A 11 11.61 5.83 -7.78
C ASP A 11 12.39 7.10 -7.42
N HIS A 12 11.69 8.17 -7.04
CA HIS A 12 12.27 9.46 -6.63
C HIS A 12 12.13 9.74 -5.12
N ALA A 13 11.72 8.75 -4.32
CA ALA A 13 11.64 8.93 -2.87
C ALA A 13 13.04 9.14 -2.26
N LEU A 14 13.17 10.09 -1.34
CA LEU A 14 14.44 10.42 -0.67
C LEU A 14 14.92 9.33 0.30
N SER A 15 14.04 8.40 0.67
CA SER A 15 14.30 7.23 1.50
C SER A 15 13.34 6.11 1.12
N ASP A 16 13.81 4.87 1.16
CA ASP A 16 13.02 3.63 1.07
C ASP A 16 12.05 3.49 -0.12
N GLY A 17 12.26 4.25 -1.20
CA GLY A 17 11.46 4.20 -2.42
C GLY A 17 11.11 2.79 -2.91
N PRO A 18 12.10 1.87 -3.06
CA PRO A 18 11.83 0.49 -3.49
C PRO A 18 10.87 -0.32 -2.59
N ASN A 19 10.66 0.11 -1.33
CA ASN A 19 9.75 -0.54 -0.37
C ASN A 19 8.39 0.17 -0.25
N MET A 20 8.22 1.35 -0.85
CA MET A 20 6.97 2.11 -0.78
C MET A 20 5.97 1.63 -1.83
N ILE A 21 4.69 1.59 -1.44
CA ILE A 21 3.60 1.33 -2.38
C ILE A 21 3.33 2.61 -3.19
N PRO A 22 3.21 2.55 -4.53
CA PRO A 22 2.73 3.70 -5.32
C PRO A 22 1.37 4.19 -4.81
N LEU A 23 1.24 5.50 -4.56
CA LEU A 23 0.07 6.08 -3.91
C LEU A 23 -1.24 5.84 -4.67
N ASP A 24 -1.17 5.84 -6.00
CA ASP A 24 -2.29 5.56 -6.89
C ASP A 24 -2.81 4.11 -6.77
N GLN A 25 -1.99 3.17 -6.31
CA GLN A 25 -2.36 1.77 -6.09
C GLN A 25 -2.94 1.50 -4.69
N MET A 26 -2.81 2.44 -3.74
CA MET A 26 -3.22 2.24 -2.35
C MET A 26 -4.70 1.86 -2.21
N ARG A 27 -5.59 2.48 -3.01
CA ARG A 27 -7.02 2.16 -2.99
C ARG A 27 -7.28 0.69 -3.31
N SER A 28 -6.74 0.21 -4.42
CA SER A 28 -6.93 -1.18 -4.86
C SER A 28 -6.39 -2.17 -3.84
N LEU A 29 -5.23 -1.88 -3.24
CA LEU A 29 -4.63 -2.71 -2.20
C LEU A 29 -5.53 -2.82 -0.97
N LEU A 30 -6.03 -1.69 -0.46
CA LEU A 30 -6.91 -1.66 0.72
C LEU A 30 -8.24 -2.38 0.46
N GLU A 31 -8.81 -2.25 -0.73
CA GLU A 31 -10.03 -2.97 -1.12
C GLU A 31 -9.81 -4.50 -1.04
N VAL A 32 -8.69 -5.00 -1.55
CA VAL A 32 -8.32 -6.43 -1.45
C VAL A 32 -8.13 -6.85 0.01
N LEU A 33 -7.41 -6.07 0.82
CA LEU A 33 -7.19 -6.37 2.23
C LEU A 33 -8.50 -6.44 3.02
N LEU A 34 -9.46 -5.56 2.72
CA LEU A 34 -10.79 -5.59 3.33
C LEU A 34 -11.59 -6.83 2.92
N GLN A 35 -11.50 -7.27 1.67
CA GLN A 35 -12.14 -8.51 1.23
C GLN A 35 -11.56 -9.73 1.96
N ILE A 36 -10.23 -9.81 2.07
CA ILE A 36 -9.56 -10.91 2.79
C ILE A 36 -9.99 -10.91 4.26
N ARG A 37 -9.97 -9.75 4.91
CA ARG A 37 -10.41 -9.61 6.31
C ARG A 37 -11.83 -10.13 6.46
N LYS A 38 -12.76 -9.67 5.63
CA LYS A 38 -14.18 -10.07 5.68
C LYS A 38 -14.37 -11.58 5.47
N ALA A 39 -13.56 -12.21 4.63
CA ALA A 39 -13.60 -13.66 4.41
C ALA A 39 -12.96 -14.48 5.53
N SER A 40 -12.17 -13.83 6.40
CA SER A 40 -11.47 -14.46 7.53
C SER A 40 -12.20 -14.26 8.86
N GLU A 41 -13.34 -13.57 8.85
CA GLU A 41 -14.32 -13.48 9.94
C GLU A 41 -15.28 -14.67 9.86
#